data_AF-A0A1C6KJ82-F1
#
_entry.id   AF-A0A1C6KJ82-F1
#
_cell.length_a   1.000
_cell.length_b   1.000
_cell.length_c   1.000
_cell.angle_alpha   90.00
_cell.angle_beta   90.00
_cell.angle_gamma   90.00
#
_symmetry.space_group_name_H-M   'P 1'
#
loop_
_entity.id
_entity.type
_entity.pdbx_description
1 polymer ?
#
loop_
_entity_poly.entity_id
_entity_poly.type
_entity_poly.pdbx_seq_one_letter_code
_entity_poly.pdbx_strand_id
1 'polypeptide(L)' 'MIISVDTGNKQMKTENCEFNSGVEILDTLPGELEEVIEYEGKYYRTTNRRISYMELPV' A
#
# COMPACT_ATOMS: atom_id res chain seq x y z
N MET A 1 -15.24 -1.77 -15.72
CA MET A 1 -14.58 -2.89 -15.00
C MET A 1 -15.03 -2.83 -13.56
N ILE A 2 -15.46 -3.95 -12.99
CA ILE A 2 -15.80 -4.05 -11.56
C ILE A 2 -14.69 -4.89 -10.92
N ILE A 3 -14.06 -4.38 -9.87
CA ILE A 3 -13.05 -5.09 -9.11
C ILE A 3 -13.52 -5.16 -7.66
N SER A 4 -13.71 -6.36 -7.16
CA SER A 4 -13.96 -6.59 -5.74
C SER A 4 -12.63 -6.47 -4.97
N VAL A 5 -12.63 -5.64 -3.93
CA VAL A 5 -11.44 -5.43 -3.09
C VAL A 5 -11.81 -5.67 -1.63
N ASP A 6 -11.12 -6.61 -0.99
CA ASP A 6 -11.12 -6.79 0.46
C ASP A 6 -9.98 -5.99 1.07
N THR A 7 -10.30 -5.13 2.04
CA THR A 7 -9.34 -4.20 2.67
C THR A 7 -9.00 -4.66 4.08
N GLY A 8 -8.35 -5.83 4.17
CA GLY A 8 -7.86 -6.36 5.43
C GLY A 8 -6.74 -5.53 6.05
N ASN A 9 -6.54 -5.66 7.36
CA ASN A 9 -5.53 -4.91 8.11
C ASN A 9 -4.08 -5.31 7.81
N LYS A 10 -3.88 -6.61 7.56
CA LYS A 10 -2.57 -7.17 7.19
C LYS A 10 -2.41 -7.22 5.67
N GLN A 11 -3.45 -7.68 4.98
CA GLN A 11 -3.43 -7.93 3.55
C GLN A 11 -4.68 -7.39 2.88
N MET A 12 -4.50 -6.77 1.71
CA MET A 12 -5.55 -6.45 0.77
C MET A 12 -5.62 -7.54 -0.29
N LYS A 13 -6.83 -7.85 -0.76
CA LYS A 13 -7.04 -8.90 -1.75
C LYS A 13 -8.02 -8.49 -2.82
N THR A 14 -7.74 -8.95 -4.04
CA THR A 14 -8.71 -9.04 -5.13
C THR A 14 -8.96 -10.52 -5.42
N GLU A 15 -9.79 -10.83 -6.42
CA GLU A 15 -10.03 -12.22 -6.81
C GLU A 15 -8.76 -12.98 -7.20
N ASN A 16 -7.75 -12.28 -7.75
CA ASN A 16 -6.56 -12.90 -8.34
C ASN A 16 -5.25 -12.49 -7.69
N CYS A 17 -5.27 -11.55 -6.74
CA CYS A 17 -4.05 -10.98 -6.17
C CYS A 17 -4.18 -10.74 -4.67
N GLU A 18 -3.04 -10.79 -3.99
CA GLU A 18 -2.90 -10.48 -2.57
C GLU A 18 -1.70 -9.56 -2.37
N PHE A 19 -1.88 -8.52 -1.56
CA PHE A 19 -0.88 -7.49 -1.28
C PHE A 19 -0.83 -7.23 0.21
N ASN A 20 0.32 -6.82 0.74
CA ASN A 20 0.36 -6.29 2.10
C ASN A 20 -0.36 -4.93 2.17
N SER A 21 -1.14 -4.71 3.23
CA SER A 21 -1.92 -3.48 3.39
C SER A 21 -1.10 -2.29 3.89
N GLY A 22 0.08 -2.53 4.48
CA GLY A 22 0.98 -1.47 4.89
C GLY A 22 1.61 -0.80 3.67
N VAL A 23 1.56 0.53 3.64
CA VAL A 23 2.27 1.35 2.64
C VAL A 23 3.21 2.30 3.34
N GLU A 24 4.34 2.59 2.71
CA GLU A 24 5.22 3.69 3.13
C GLU A 24 5.57 4.58 1.95
N ILE A 25 5.75 5.86 2.23
CA ILE A 25 6.15 6.86 1.25
C ILE A 25 7.66 6.75 1.00
N LEU A 26 8.05 6.93 -0.25
CA LEU A 26 9.44 7.05 -0.66
C LEU A 26 9.85 8.52 -0.63
N ASP A 27 10.94 8.82 0.06
CA ASP A 27 11.50 10.18 0.17
C ASP A 27 12.36 10.58 -1.04
N THR A 28 12.67 9.61 -1.91
CA THR A 28 13.51 9.79 -3.10
C THR A 28 12.80 9.31 -4.36
N LEU A 29 13.28 9.79 -5.51
CA LEU A 29 12.80 9.31 -6.80
C LEU A 29 13.09 7.79 -6.91
N PRO A 30 12.10 6.96 -7.24
CA PRO A 30 12.30 5.53 -7.38
C PRO A 30 13.24 5.21 -8.56
N GLY A 31 13.97 4.10 -8.44
CA GLY A 31 14.82 3.61 -9.54
C GLY A 31 13.99 3.13 -10.74
N GLU A 32 14.61 3.04 -11.93
CA GLU A 32 13.91 2.64 -13.18
C GLU A 32 13.19 1.28 -13.11
N LEU A 33 13.65 0.38 -12.25
CA LEU A 33 13.11 -0.98 -12.09
C LEU A 33 12.46 -1.20 -10.71
N GLU A 34 12.28 -0.14 -9.92
CA GLU A 34 11.66 -0.25 -8.61
C GLU A 34 10.13 -0.29 -8.73
N GLU A 35 9.52 -1.34 -8.18
CA GLU A 35 8.07 -1.47 -8.17
C GLU A 35 7.46 -0.54 -7.12
N VAL A 36 6.77 0.49 -7.60
CA VAL A 36 6.15 1.52 -6.77
C VAL A 36 4.75 1.86 -7.24
N ILE A 37 3.97 2.42 -6.33
CA ILE A 37 2.66 3.01 -6.61
C ILE A 37 2.86 4.52 -6.67
N GLU A 38 2.53 5.16 -7.79
CA GLU A 38 2.45 6.62 -7.89
C GLU A 38 1.02 7.07 -7.60
N TYR A 39 0.86 7.96 -6.61
CA TYR A 39 -0.43 8.58 -6.31
C TYR A 39 -0.22 10.03 -5.85
N GLU A 40 -0.89 10.97 -6.51
CA GLU A 40 -0.80 12.43 -6.25
C GLU A 40 0.65 12.97 -6.24
N GLY A 41 1.48 12.51 -7.19
CA GLY A 41 2.87 12.95 -7.32
C GLY A 41 3.80 12.45 -6.21
N LYS A 42 3.34 11.48 -5.41
CA LYS A 42 4.13 10.79 -4.38
C LYS A 42 4.28 9.31 -4.76
N TYR A 43 5.39 8.72 -4.34
CA TYR A 43 5.70 7.32 -4.58
C TYR A 43 5.56 6.54 -3.29
N TYR A 44 4.94 5.37 -3.39
CA TYR A 44 4.68 4.47 -2.27
C TYR A 44 5.17 3.07 -2.59
N ARG A 45 5.57 2.32 -1.56
CA ARG A 45 5.81 0.89 -1.65
C ARG A 45 5.03 0.13 -0.60
N THR A 46 4.70 -1.11 -0.90
CA THR A 46 4.06 -2.00 0.09
C THR A 46 5.09 -2.46 1.12
N THR A 47 4.63 -2.67 2.35
CA THR A 47 5.45 -3.09 3.48
C THR A 47 4.73 -4.17 4.27
N ASN A 48 5.47 -4.98 5.02
CA ASN A 48 4.87 -5.97 5.92
C ASN A 48 4.22 -5.36 7.18
N ARG A 49 4.17 -4.02 7.31
CA ARG A 49 3.52 -3.35 8.44
C ARG A 49 2.01 -3.49 8.31
N ARG A 50 1.34 -3.68 9.44
CA ARG A 50 -0.12 -3.68 9.50
C ARG A 50 -0.64 -2.26 9.58
N ILE A 51 -1.82 -2.01 9.03
CA ILE A 51 -2.54 -0.74 9.27
C ILE A 51 -2.77 -0.65 10.79
N SER A 52 -2.44 0.49 11.43
CA SER A 52 -2.75 0.64 12.85
C SER A 52 -4.26 0.85 13.01
N TYR A 53 -4.89 0.15 13.95
CA TYR A 53 -6.30 0.38 14.29
C TYR A 53 -6.51 1.61 15.20
N MET A 54 -5.45 2.10 15.85
CA MET A 54 -5.50 3.26 16.74
C MET A 54 -4.69 4.41 16.15
N GLU A 55 -5.37 5.51 15.84
CA GLU A 55 -4.72 6.82 15.85
C GLU A 55 -4.44 7.16 17.31
N LEU A 56 -3.16 7.22 17.70
CA LEU A 56 -2.81 7.82 18.98
C LEU A 56 -3.25 9.29 18.92
N PRO A 57 -4.00 9.80 19.90
CA PRO A 57 -4.33 11.22 19.93
C PRO A 57 -3.03 12.02 19.96
N VAL A 58 -2.89 12.94 19.02
CA VAL A 58 -1.80 13.94 18.97
C VAL A 58 -1.90 14.92 20.13
#